data_AF-A0A7V9UM54-F1
#
_entry.id   AF-A0A7V9UM54-F1
#
_cell.length_a   1.000
_cell.length_b   1.000
_cell.length_c   1.000
_cell.angle_alpha   90.00
_cell.angle_beta   90.00
_cell.angle_gamma   90.00
#
_symmetry.space_group_name_H-M   'P 1'
#
loop_
_entity.id
_entity.type
_entity.pdbx_description
1 polymer ?
#
loop_
_entity_poly.entity_id
_entity_poly.type
_entity_poly.pdbx_seq_one_letter_code
_entity_poly.pdbx_strand_id
1 'polypeptide(L)'
;MRPVAKSLQEYSRGIIGGLLFSLPLLYTMEVWWAGFSTHPLHLIFYVLATFALLLGYNFYAGLRHDANWMEVVIDSVEEMGLGL
;
A
#
# COMPACT_ATOMS: atom_id res chain seq x y z
N MET A 1 12.75 -21.53 -0.80
CA MET A 1 12.78 -20.33 0.06
C MET A 1 13.49 -19.22 -0.71
N ARG A 2 12.89 -18.03 -0.85
CA ARG A 2 13.52 -16.91 -1.57
C ARG A 2 14.81 -16.48 -0.84
N PRO A 3 15.86 -16.04 -1.55
CA PRO A 3 17.02 -15.43 -0.90
C PRO A 3 16.59 -14.17 -0.17
N VAL A 4 16.93 -14.04 1.12
CA VAL A 4 16.56 -12.91 1.99
C VAL A 4 16.90 -11.56 1.34
N ALA A 5 18.00 -11.49 0.60
CA ALA A 5 18.43 -10.28 -0.12
C ALA A 5 17.42 -9.79 -1.18
N LYS A 6 16.71 -10.70 -1.86
CA LYS A 6 15.74 -10.33 -2.90
C LYS A 6 14.45 -9.77 -2.27
N SER A 7 13.95 -10.41 -1.21
CA SER A 7 12.80 -9.89 -0.45
C SER A 7 13.09 -8.52 0.15
N LEU A 8 14.29 -8.32 0.72
CA LEU A 8 14.71 -7.02 1.25
C LEU A 8 14.79 -5.94 0.16
N GLN A 9 15.23 -6.29 -1.05
CA GLN A 9 15.26 -5.38 -2.18
C GLN A 9 13.85 -5.00 -2.67
N GLU A 10 12.91 -5.94 -2.67
CA GLU A 10 11.51 -5.69 -3.04
C GLU A 10 10.85 -4.74 -2.02
N TYR A 11 10.98 -5.03 -0.72
CA TYR A 11 10.43 -4.19 0.35
C TYR A 11 11.07 -2.79 0.39
N SER A 12 12.39 -2.69 0.24
CA SER A 12 13.06 -1.38 0.22
C SER A 12 12.61 -0.48 -0.93
N ARG A 13 12.34 -1.04 -2.13
CA ARG A 13 11.80 -0.27 -3.26
C ARG A 13 10.38 0.21 -2.98
N GLY A 14 9.53 -0.62 -2.36
CA GLY A 14 8.20 -0.24 -1.92
C GLY A 14 8.23 0.92 -0.91
N ILE A 15 9.04 0.78 0.14
CA ILE A 15 9.19 1.81 1.19
C ILE A 15 9.73 3.12 0.62
N ILE A 16 10.80 3.06 -0.19
CA ILE A 16 11.39 4.26 -0.81
C ILE A 16 10.37 4.94 -1.73
N GLY A 17 9.63 4.16 -2.53
CA GLY A 17 8.56 4.68 -3.38
C GLY A 17 7.47 5.38 -2.55
N GLY A 18 6.97 4.71 -1.51
CA GLY A 18 5.97 5.27 -0.59
C GLY A 18 6.44 6.59 0.03
N LEU A 19 7.65 6.61 0.61
CA LEU A 19 8.23 7.80 1.23
C LEU A 19 8.46 8.95 0.24
N LEU A 20 8.86 8.65 -1.00
CA LEU A 20 9.09 9.68 -2.03
C LEU A 20 7.82 10.49 -2.32
N PHE A 21 6.66 9.85 -2.28
CA PHE A 21 5.38 10.51 -2.51
C PHE A 21 4.72 11.01 -1.23
N SER A 22 4.84 10.28 -0.12
CA SER A 22 4.17 10.63 1.14
C SER A 22 4.85 11.78 1.86
N LEU A 23 6.19 11.86 1.88
CA LEU A 23 6.90 12.92 2.61
C LEU A 23 6.55 14.32 2.08
N PRO A 24 6.64 14.63 0.77
CA PRO A 24 6.28 15.96 0.28
C PRO A 24 4.83 16.31 0.57
N LEU A 25 3.93 15.33 0.41
CA LEU A 25 2.49 15.49 0.66
C LEU A 25 2.22 15.80 2.14
N LEU A 26 2.85 15.05 3.05
CA LEU A 26 2.80 15.29 4.50
C LEU A 26 3.42 16.62 4.90
N TYR A 27 4.36 17.19 4.14
CA TYR A 27 4.89 18.52 4.42
C TYR A 27 3.99 19.66 3.93
N THR A 28 2.91 19.36 3.19
CA THR A 28 1.94 20.38 2.76
C THR A 28 0.88 20.64 3.82
N MET A 29 0.53 21.91 4.04
CA MET A 29 -0.55 22.28 4.96
C MET A 29 -1.93 21.78 4.51
N GLU A 30 -2.10 21.53 3.20
CA GLU A 30 -3.34 21.06 2.59
C GLU A 30 -3.74 19.67 3.13
N VAL A 31 -2.78 18.76 3.24
CA VAL A 31 -3.02 17.38 3.72
C VAL A 31 -3.35 17.36 5.21
N TRP A 32 -2.66 18.16 6.01
CA TRP A 32 -2.95 18.28 7.44
C TRP A 32 -4.36 18.82 7.69
N TRP A 33 -4.75 19.87 6.97
CA TRP A 33 -6.10 20.44 7.08
C TRP A 33 -7.19 19.47 6.63
N ALA A 34 -6.95 18.75 5.53
CA ALA A 34 -7.85 17.70 5.07
C ALA A 34 -7.98 16.58 6.11
N GLY A 35 -6.88 16.17 6.74
CA GLY A 35 -6.87 15.16 7.80
C GLY A 35 -7.73 15.55 9.01
N PHE A 36 -7.59 16.79 9.51
CA PHE A 36 -8.38 17.26 10.67
C PHE A 36 -9.86 17.51 10.37
N SER A 37 -10.19 17.89 9.13
CA SER A 37 -11.55 18.24 8.75
C SER A 37 -12.37 17.06 8.25
N THR A 38 -11.73 15.92 7.96
CA THR A 38 -12.38 14.75 7.38
C THR A 38 -13.09 13.91 8.44
N HIS A 39 -14.34 13.54 8.15
CA HIS A 39 -15.11 12.66 9.03
C HIS A 39 -14.45 11.27 9.13
N PRO A 40 -14.33 10.65 10.34
CA PRO A 40 -13.61 9.38 10.53
C PRO A 40 -14.09 8.23 9.63
N LEU A 41 -15.40 8.18 9.34
CA LEU A 41 -15.95 7.16 8.43
C LEU A 41 -15.41 7.26 6.99
N HIS A 42 -15.10 8.48 6.52
CA HIS A 42 -14.53 8.66 5.19
C HIS A 42 -13.08 8.15 5.17
N LEU A 43 -12.32 8.31 6.25
CA LEU A 43 -10.97 7.75 6.36
C LEU A 43 -10.99 6.22 6.27
N ILE A 44 -11.93 5.58 6.98
CA ILE A 44 -12.13 4.13 6.89
C ILE A 44 -12.48 3.73 5.46
N PHE A 45 -13.38 4.48 4.80
CA PHE A 45 -13.75 4.21 3.42
C PHE A 45 -12.55 4.37 2.46
N TYR A 46 -11.71 5.39 2.64
CA TYR A 46 -10.49 5.56 1.84
C TYR A 46 -9.49 4.43 2.03
N VAL A 47 -9.30 3.96 3.27
CA VAL A 47 -8.44 2.80 3.54
C VAL A 47 -8.99 1.54 2.86
N LEU A 48 -10.29 1.27 3.00
CA LEU A 48 -10.93 0.13 2.36
C LEU A 48 -10.90 0.21 0.83
N ALA A 49 -11.11 1.41 0.26
CA ALA A 49 -11.04 1.63 -1.18
C ALA A 49 -9.62 1.42 -1.70
N THR A 50 -8.61 1.96 -1.02
CA THR A 50 -7.20 1.75 -1.36
C THR A 50 -6.85 0.27 -1.29
N PHE A 51 -7.30 -0.43 -0.25
CA PHE A 51 -7.10 -1.86 -0.10
C PHE A 51 -7.76 -2.66 -1.24
N ALA A 52 -8.99 -2.32 -1.62
CA ALA A 52 -9.68 -2.97 -2.74
C ALA A 52 -8.97 -2.74 -4.08
N LEU A 53 -8.42 -1.53 -4.30
CA LEU A 53 -7.60 -1.22 -5.47
C LEU A 53 -6.30 -2.01 -5.49
N LEU A 54 -5.59 -2.11 -4.36
CA LEU A 54 -4.40 -2.95 -4.20
C LEU A 54 -4.71 -4.43 -4.46
N LEU A 55 -5.81 -4.93 -3.92
CA LEU A 55 -6.25 -6.31 -4.13
C LEU A 55 -6.60 -6.56 -5.60
N GLY A 56 -7.27 -5.62 -6.26
CA GLY A 56 -7.49 -5.69 -7.71
C GLY A 56 -6.18 -5.66 -8.49
N TYR A 57 -5.24 -4.77 -8.13
CA TYR A 57 -3.94 -4.68 -8.75
C TYR A 57 -3.16 -6.00 -8.62
N ASN A 58 -3.10 -6.59 -7.43
CA ASN A 58 -2.44 -7.88 -7.22
C ASN A 58 -3.17 -9.05 -7.89
N PHE A 59 -4.50 -8.97 -8.03
CA PHE A 59 -5.27 -9.98 -8.77
C PHE A 59 -5.01 -9.94 -10.28
N TYR A 60 -4.89 -8.75 -10.88
CA TYR A 60 -4.72 -8.59 -12.34
C TYR A 60 -3.26 -8.53 -12.81
N ALA A 61 -2.38 -7.90 -12.02
CA ALA A 61 -1.00 -7.58 -12.39
C ALA A 61 0.03 -8.12 -11.38
N GLY A 62 -0.41 -8.90 -10.39
CA GLY A 62 0.44 -9.41 -9.31
C GLY A 62 1.67 -10.17 -9.81
N LEU A 63 2.71 -10.15 -8.99
CA LEU A 63 4.05 -10.71 -9.28
C LEU A 63 4.09 -12.22 -9.61
N ARG A 64 2.97 -12.95 -9.49
CA ARG A 64 2.88 -14.40 -9.70
C ARG A 64 1.69 -14.75 -10.59
N HIS A 65 1.94 -15.47 -11.68
CA HIS A 65 0.92 -15.95 -12.63
C HIS A 65 -0.03 -17.01 -12.06
N ASP A 66 0.35 -17.66 -10.95
CA ASP A 66 -0.36 -18.81 -10.34
C ASP A 66 -0.71 -18.59 -8.85
N ALA A 67 -0.84 -17.34 -8.39
CA ALA A 67 -1.16 -17.06 -6.99
C ALA A 67 -2.60 -17.47 -6.65
N ASN A 68 -2.76 -18.20 -5.55
CA ASN A 68 -4.08 -18.50 -5.01
C ASN A 68 -4.71 -17.23 -4.41
N TRP A 69 -6.04 -17.13 -4.38
CA TRP A 69 -6.76 -15.95 -3.87
C TRP A 69 -6.32 -15.53 -2.45
N MET A 70 -5.95 -16.50 -1.61
CA MET A 70 -5.43 -16.24 -0.26
C MET A 70 -4.04 -15.60 -0.26
N GLU A 71 -3.15 -15.98 -1.20
CA GLU A 71 -1.83 -15.38 -1.33
C GLU A 71 -1.95 -13.92 -1.80
N VAL A 72 -2.85 -13.64 -2.75
CA VAL A 72 -3.15 -12.28 -3.23
C VAL A 72 -3.61 -11.37 -2.09
N VAL A 73 -4.45 -11.88 -1.18
CA VAL A 73 -4.91 -11.12 -0.01
C VAL A 73 -3.74 -10.83 0.94
N ILE A 74 -2.89 -11.83 1.23
CA ILE A 74 -1.73 -11.66 2.12
C ILE A 74 -0.75 -10.65 1.54
N ASP A 75 -0.40 -10.79 0.25
CA ASP A 75 0.49 -9.86 -0.45
C ASP A 75 -0.07 -8.43 -0.42
N SER A 76 -1.39 -8.26 -0.64
CA SER A 76 -2.05 -6.95 -0.57
C SER A 76 -2.05 -6.34 0.83
N VAL A 77 -2.14 -7.16 1.88
CA VAL A 77 -2.03 -6.71 3.28
C VAL A 77 -0.59 -6.30 3.61
N GLU A 78 0.40 -7.08 3.18
CA GLU A 78 1.82 -6.74 3.34
C GLU A 78 2.14 -5.41 2.64
N GLU A 79 1.71 -5.24 1.39
CA GLU A 79 1.92 -4.01 0.62
C GLU A 79 1.22 -2.80 1.24
N MET A 80 -0.03 -2.95 1.72
CA MET A 80 -0.73 -1.89 2.46
C MET A 80 0.04 -1.52 3.73
N GLY A 81 0.56 -2.50 4.47
CA GLY A 81 1.35 -2.27 5.68
C GLY A 81 2.69 -1.59 5.43
N LEU A 82 3.25 -1.71 4.22
CA LEU A 82 4.46 -1.00 3.81
C LEU A 82 4.18 0.43 3.32
N GLY A 83 2.96 0.69 2.84
CA GLY A 83 2.56 1.99 2.30
C GLY A 83 2.04 2.98 3.35
N LEU A 84 1.63 2.49 4.52
CA LEU A 84 1.23 3.28 5.70
C LEU A 84 2.42 3.60 6.60
#